data_AF-A0A7K3Y422-F1
#
_entry.id   AF-A0A7K3Y422-F1
#
_cell.length_a   1.000
_cell.length_b   1.000
_cell.length_c   1.000
_cell.angle_alpha   90.00
_cell.angle_beta   90.00
_cell.angle_gamma   90.00
#
_symmetry.space_group_name_H-M   'P 1'
#
loop_
_entity.id
_entity.type
_entity.pdbx_description
1 polymer ?
#
loop_
_entity_poly.entity_id
_entity_poly.type
_entity_poly.pdbx_seq_one_letter_code
_entity_poly.pdbx_strand_id
1 'polypeptide(L)'
;MAQVPATRPPLPIVDIGTRESALCTIANAGVAIATLREVRKNVRGDHKRRLDDVSVILRVIALEAQATFAITDEEALAFIRECRRDRPASGER
;
A
#
# COMPACT_ATOMS: atom_id res chain seq x y z
N MET A 1 44.80 -27.04 21.21
CA MET A 1 43.99 -25.80 21.31
C MET A 1 42.84 -25.93 20.34
N ALA A 2 41.59 -26.00 20.82
CA ALA A 2 40.41 -26.13 19.98
C ALA A 2 40.02 -24.74 19.42
N GLN A 3 39.95 -24.60 18.10
CA GLN A 3 39.43 -23.39 17.47
C GLN A 3 37.93 -23.27 17.76
N VAL A 4 37.54 -22.17 18.41
CA VAL A 4 36.14 -21.78 18.56
C VAL A 4 35.63 -21.28 17.21
N PRO A 5 34.49 -21.77 16.68
CA PRO A 5 33.96 -21.31 15.42
C PRO A 5 33.54 -19.84 15.55
N ALA A 6 34.01 -18.98 14.65
CA ALA A 6 33.58 -17.60 14.57
C ALA A 6 32.05 -17.55 14.37
N THR A 7 31.33 -17.01 15.35
CA THR A 7 29.91 -16.73 15.26
C THR A 7 29.69 -15.76 14.10
N ARG A 8 28.92 -16.17 13.09
CA ARG A 8 28.49 -15.27 12.02
C ARG A 8 27.76 -14.06 12.64
N PRO A 9 28.05 -12.82 12.19
CA PRO A 9 27.27 -11.66 12.60
C PRO A 9 25.79 -11.88 12.27
N PRO A 10 24.85 -11.48 13.15
CA PRO A 10 23.44 -11.51 12.82
C PRO A 10 23.20 -10.66 11.57
N LEU A 11 22.34 -11.15 10.68
CA LEU A 11 21.90 -10.38 9.51
C LEU A 11 21.26 -9.08 10.00
N PRO A 12 21.42 -7.97 9.25
CA PRO A 12 20.75 -6.73 9.60
C PRO A 12 19.24 -6.97 9.69
N ILE A 13 18.63 -6.51 10.77
CA ILE A 13 17.18 -6.49 10.92
C ILE A 13 16.68 -5.47 9.91
N VAL A 14 16.14 -5.94 8.79
CA VAL A 14 15.42 -5.09 7.84
C VAL A 14 14.05 -4.85 8.46
N ASP A 15 13.81 -3.62 8.93
CA ASP A 15 12.50 -3.23 9.44
C ASP A 15 11.51 -3.24 8.26
N ILE A 16 10.49 -4.10 8.34
CA ILE A 16 9.52 -4.33 7.24
C ILE A 16 8.54 -3.15 7.11
N GLY A 17 8.72 -2.11 7.93
CA GLY A 17 7.82 -0.97 8.07
C GLY A 17 6.87 -1.17 9.23
N THR A 18 6.11 -0.13 9.57
CA THR A 18 5.14 -0.18 10.67
C THR A 18 3.76 -0.56 10.15
N ARG A 19 2.94 -1.15 11.02
CA ARG A 19 1.52 -1.41 10.72
C ARG A 19 0.76 -0.15 10.28
N GLU A 20 1.09 1.00 10.86
CA GLU A 20 0.54 2.30 10.46
C GLU A 20 0.93 2.67 9.03
N SER A 21 2.20 2.50 8.65
CA SER A 21 2.66 2.72 7.27
C SER A 21 1.98 1.78 6.27
N ALA A 22 1.64 0.56 6.70
CA ALA A 22 0.90 -0.39 5.89
C ALA A 22 -0.57 0.06 5.69
N LEU A 23 -1.24 0.54 6.74
CA LEU A 23 -2.59 1.13 6.63
C LEU A 23 -2.60 2.34 5.69
N CYS A 24 -1.61 3.22 5.79
CA CYS A 24 -1.42 4.34 4.86
C CYS A 24 -1.21 3.87 3.43
N THR A 25 -0.38 2.83 3.21
CA THR A 25 -0.14 2.23 1.89
C THR A 25 -1.44 1.72 1.27
N ILE A 26 -2.23 0.95 2.04
CA ILE A 26 -3.51 0.40 1.59
C ILE A 26 -4.49 1.53 1.22
N ALA A 27 -4.60 2.55 2.08
CA ALA A 27 -5.47 3.71 1.83
C ALA A 27 -5.06 4.47 0.55
N ASN A 28 -3.76 4.73 0.38
CA ASN A 28 -3.24 5.43 -0.79
C ASN A 28 -3.43 4.63 -2.08
N ALA A 29 -3.19 3.31 -2.04
CA ALA A 29 -3.46 2.43 -3.17
C ALA A 29 -4.95 2.45 -3.55
N GLY A 30 -5.84 2.42 -2.56
CA GLY A 30 -7.29 2.52 -2.78
C GLY A 30 -7.70 3.84 -3.45
N VAL A 31 -7.15 4.98 -3.01
CA VAL A 31 -7.38 6.30 -3.63
C VAL A 31 -6.84 6.34 -5.06
N ALA A 32 -5.60 5.88 -5.26
CA ALA A 32 -4.98 5.86 -6.58
C ALA A 32 -5.77 4.99 -7.57
N ILE A 33 -6.25 3.81 -7.16
CA ILE A 33 -7.11 2.96 -8.00
C ILE A 33 -8.42 3.68 -8.36
N ALA A 34 -9.05 4.39 -7.42
CA ALA A 34 -10.25 5.16 -7.70
C ALA A 34 -9.97 6.28 -8.74
N THR A 35 -8.86 7.01 -8.60
CA THR A 35 -8.43 8.03 -9.56
C THR A 35 -8.14 7.42 -10.94
N LEU A 36 -7.41 6.30 -11.00
CA LEU A 36 -7.11 5.62 -12.26
C LEU A 36 -8.40 5.16 -12.95
N ARG A 37 -9.39 4.67 -12.21
CA ARG A 37 -10.70 4.29 -12.76
C ARG A 37 -11.42 5.49 -13.40
N GLU A 38 -11.32 6.68 -12.82
CA GLU A 38 -11.88 7.90 -13.41
C GLU A 38 -11.13 8.31 -14.68
N VAL A 39 -9.80 8.34 -14.66
CA VAL A 39 -8.97 8.66 -15.84
C VAL A 39 -9.22 7.65 -16.97
N ARG A 40 -9.38 6.37 -16.62
CA ARG A 40 -9.62 5.26 -17.56
C ARG A 40 -10.85 5.47 -18.44
N LYS A 41 -11.87 6.19 -17.97
CA LYS A 41 -13.09 6.49 -18.75
C LYS A 41 -12.78 7.31 -20.01
N ASN A 42 -11.69 8.08 -19.99
CA ASN A 42 -11.34 9.05 -21.04
C ASN A 42 -10.19 8.60 -21.95
N VAL A 43 -9.57 7.45 -21.69
CA VAL A 43 -8.44 6.94 -22.50
C VAL A 43 -8.79 5.67 -23.28
N ARG A 44 -8.08 5.43 -24.37
CA ARG A 44 -8.25 4.26 -25.26
C ARG A 44 -6.90 3.62 -25.62
N GLY A 45 -6.96 2.45 -26.25
CA GLY A 45 -5.77 1.73 -26.73
C GLY A 45 -4.80 1.38 -25.61
N ASP A 46 -3.50 1.51 -25.89
CA ASP A 46 -2.43 1.08 -24.98
C ASP A 46 -2.42 1.84 -23.66
N HIS A 47 -2.81 3.12 -23.65
CA HIS A 47 -2.91 3.89 -22.41
C HIS A 47 -3.93 3.28 -21.45
N LYS A 48 -5.06 2.80 -21.97
CA LYS A 48 -6.08 2.13 -21.16
C LYS A 48 -5.55 0.84 -20.53
N ARG A 49 -4.82 0.04 -21.31
CA ARG A 49 -4.16 -1.20 -20.83
C ARG A 49 -3.15 -0.91 -19.73
N ARG A 50 -2.29 0.11 -19.93
CA ARG A 50 -1.30 0.53 -18.92
C ARG A 50 -1.95 0.99 -17.61
N LEU A 51 -3.07 1.71 -17.66
CA LEU A 51 -3.80 2.07 -16.43
C LEU A 51 -4.38 0.84 -15.72
N ASP A 52 -4.82 -0.18 -16.47
CA ASP A 52 -5.26 -1.46 -15.90
C ASP A 52 -4.09 -2.20 -15.23
N ASP A 53 -2.93 -2.26 -15.88
CA ASP A 53 -1.71 -2.88 -15.31
C ASP A 53 -1.28 -2.20 -14.00
N VAL A 54 -1.25 -0.87 -13.97
CA VAL A 54 -0.93 -0.11 -12.76
C VAL A 54 -1.97 -0.36 -11.66
N SER A 55 -3.25 -0.45 -12.01
CA SER A 55 -4.32 -0.75 -11.04
C SER A 55 -4.14 -2.15 -10.42
N VAL A 56 -3.67 -3.13 -11.20
CA VAL A 56 -3.34 -4.46 -10.70
C VAL A 56 -2.15 -4.41 -9.75
N ILE A 57 -1.07 -3.71 -10.12
CA ILE A 57 0.14 -3.56 -9.28
C ILE A 57 -0.23 -2.93 -7.93
N LEU A 58 -1.01 -1.84 -7.93
CA LEU A 58 -1.47 -1.19 -6.70
C LEU A 58 -2.29 -2.11 -5.82
N ARG A 59 -3.09 -3.00 -6.43
CA ARG A 59 -3.88 -3.98 -5.68
C ARG A 59 -3.01 -5.07 -5.07
N VAL A 60 -1.99 -5.54 -5.77
CA VAL A 60 -1.00 -6.48 -5.23
C VAL A 60 -0.29 -5.85 -4.03
N ILE A 61 0.19 -4.62 -4.15
CA ILE A 61 0.85 -3.89 -3.05
C ILE A 61 -0.07 -3.80 -1.81
N ALA A 62 -1.35 -3.47 -2.00
CA ALA A 62 -2.30 -3.42 -0.89
C ALA A 62 -2.52 -4.78 -0.23
N LEU A 63 -2.65 -5.85 -1.02
CA LEU A 63 -2.83 -7.22 -0.52
C LEU A 63 -1.58 -7.73 0.21
N GLU A 64 -0.39 -7.42 -0.30
CA GLU A 64 0.87 -7.77 0.36
C GLU A 64 1.02 -7.05 1.70
N ALA A 65 0.65 -5.77 1.77
CA ALA A 65 0.62 -5.03 3.03
C ALA A 65 -0.39 -5.64 4.02
N GLN A 66 -1.59 -6.02 3.56
CA GLN A 66 -2.58 -6.69 4.40
C GLN A 66 -2.06 -8.03 4.95
N ALA A 67 -1.48 -8.87 4.10
CA ALA A 67 -0.94 -10.16 4.51
C ALA A 67 0.26 -10.01 5.47
N THR A 68 1.16 -9.07 5.20
CA THR A 68 2.37 -8.85 6.00
C THR A 68 2.06 -8.40 7.43
N PHE A 69 1.03 -7.56 7.60
CA PHE A 69 0.68 -6.97 8.90
C PHE A 69 -0.61 -7.52 9.51
N ALA A 70 -1.15 -8.61 8.95
CA ALA A 70 -2.42 -9.22 9.35
C ALA A 70 -3.56 -8.19 9.47
N ILE A 71 -3.65 -7.27 8.49
CA ILE A 71 -4.68 -6.23 8.44
C ILE A 71 -5.90 -6.79 7.70
N THR A 72 -7.07 -6.78 8.33
CA THR A 72 -8.31 -7.22 7.68
C THR A 72 -8.89 -6.15 6.75
N ASP A 73 -9.83 -6.56 5.89
CA ASP A 73 -10.56 -5.62 5.02
C ASP A 73 -11.36 -4.61 5.86
N GLU A 74 -11.96 -5.03 6.97
CA GLU A 74 -12.70 -4.16 7.87
C GLU A 74 -11.81 -3.09 8.51
N GLU A 75 -10.61 -3.47 8.94
CA GLU A 75 -9.63 -2.55 9.53
C GLU A 75 -9.13 -1.54 8.50
N ALA A 76 -8.79 -2.00 7.30
CA ALA A 76 -8.41 -1.12 6.19
C ALA A 76 -9.53 -0.13 5.84
N LEU A 77 -10.78 -0.62 5.76
CA LEU A 77 -11.95 0.23 5.48
C LEU A 77 -12.24 1.21 6.61
N ALA A 78 -12.07 0.81 7.87
CA ALA A 78 -12.24 1.69 9.02
C ALA A 78 -11.23 2.84 8.98
N PHE A 79 -9.95 2.52 8.75
CA PHE A 79 -8.88 3.50 8.60
C PHE A 79 -9.14 4.47 7.44
N ILE A 80 -9.50 3.97 6.26
CA ILE A 80 -9.84 4.81 5.10
C ILE A 80 -11.00 5.77 5.42
N ARG A 81 -12.01 5.32 6.17
CA ARG A 81 -13.14 6.18 6.58
C ARG A 81 -12.69 7.26 7.57
N GLU A 82 -11.83 6.91 8.52
CA GLU A 82 -11.25 7.85 9.48
C GLU A 82 -10.44 8.95 8.77
N CYS A 83 -9.51 8.58 7.90
CA CYS A 83 -8.72 9.55 7.12
C CYS A 83 -9.58 10.51 6.28
N ARG A 84 -10.77 10.09 5.84
CA ARG A 84 -11.71 10.95 5.11
C ARG A 84 -12.46 11.92 6.02
N ARG A 85 -12.68 11.58 7.30
CA ARG A 85 -13.31 12.49 8.27
C ARG A 85 -12.33 13.59 8.69
N ASP A 86 -11.06 13.25 8.84
CA ASP A 86 -10.02 14.18 9.26
C ASP A 86 -9.52 15.10 8.14
N ARG A 87 -9.93 14.83 6.89
CA ARG A 87 -9.66 15.73 5.78
C ARG A 87 -10.63 16.92 5.89
N PRO A 88 -10.19 18.14 6.24
CA PRO A 88 -11.04 19.31 6.11
C PRO A 88 -11.50 19.37 4.65
N ALA A 89 -12.74 19.82 4.42
CA ALA A 89 -13.23 20.09 3.08
C ALA A 89 -12.31 21.14 2.46
N SER A 90 -11.26 20.72 1.75
CA SER A 90 -10.44 21.59 0.93
C SER A 90 -11.24 21.93 -0.31
N GLY A 91 -12.26 22.74 -0.09
CA GLY A 91 -13.06 23.44 -1.07
C GLY A 91 -13.07 24.89 -0.63
N GLU A 92 -11.98 25.59 -0.94
CA GLU A 92 -11.90 27.05 -1.17
C GLU A 92 -10.44 27.41 -1.42
N ARG A 93 -10.06 27.46 -2.71
CA ARG A 93 -9.25 28.51 -3.36
C ARG A 93 -9.08 28.18 -4.84
#